data_AF-Q6PQI6-F1
#
_entry.id   AF-Q6PQI6-F1
#
_cell.length_a   1.000
_cell.length_b   1.000
_cell.length_c   1.000
_cell.angle_alpha   90.00
_cell.angle_beta   90.00
_cell.angle_gamma   90.00
#
_symmetry.space_group_name_H-M   'P 1'
#
loop_
_entity.id
_entity.type
_entity.pdbx_description
1 polymer ?
#
loop_
_entity_poly.entity_id
_entity_poly.type
_entity_poly.pdbx_seq_one_letter_code
_entity_poly.pdbx_strand_id
1 'polypeptide(L)' 'DLKKNHFRLLDVDNRIILPMNNQIRILVTATDVIHSWTIPSLGVKVDANPGRLNQTNFFINRPGIYYGQCSEICG' A
#
# COMPACT_ATOMS: atom_id res chain seq x y z
N ASP A 1 -10.06 21.20 7.07
CA ASP A 1 -11.26 20.42 6.72
C ASP A 1 -11.02 19.48 5.58
N LEU A 2 -11.57 18.26 5.66
CA LEU A 2 -11.61 17.33 4.54
C LEU A 2 -12.44 17.93 3.41
N LYS A 3 -11.95 17.84 2.17
CA LYS A 3 -12.71 18.24 0.99
C LYS A 3 -13.93 17.33 0.84
N LYS A 4 -15.01 17.86 0.26
CA LYS A 4 -16.19 17.05 -0.12
C LYS A 4 -15.73 15.85 -0.96
N ASN A 5 -16.27 14.67 -0.67
CA ASN A 5 -15.95 13.37 -1.31
C ASN A 5 -14.62 12.72 -0.92
N HIS A 6 -13.92 13.20 0.11
CA HIS A 6 -12.78 12.47 0.66
C HIS A 6 -13.22 11.46 1.73
N PHE A 7 -12.64 10.27 1.70
CA PHE A 7 -12.83 9.24 2.71
C PHE A 7 -11.94 9.51 3.92
N ARG A 8 -12.56 9.75 5.07
CA ARG A 8 -11.87 9.95 6.35
C ARG A 8 -11.00 8.72 6.67
N LEU A 9 -9.72 8.94 7.02
CA LEU A 9 -8.71 7.91 7.34
C LEU A 9 -8.26 7.00 6.17
N LEU A 10 -8.73 7.22 4.95
CA LEU A 10 -8.33 6.42 3.78
C LEU A 10 -7.69 7.25 2.66
N ASP A 11 -8.17 8.47 2.43
CA ASP A 11 -7.53 9.34 1.44
C ASP A 11 -6.16 9.84 1.91
N VAL A 12 -5.25 9.95 0.95
CA VAL A 12 -3.89 10.44 1.11
C VAL A 12 -3.65 11.61 0.15
N ASP A 13 -2.73 12.51 0.51
CA ASP A 13 -2.40 13.67 -0.33
C ASP A 13 -1.75 13.26 -1.65
N ASN A 14 -0.86 12.26 -1.61
CA ASN A 14 -0.13 11.72 -2.76
C ASN A 14 -0.43 10.25 -2.94
N ARG A 15 -1.05 9.90 -4.07
CA ARG A 15 -1.38 8.52 -4.43
C ARG A 15 -0.22 7.87 -5.18
N ILE A 16 0.00 6.57 -4.92
CA ILE A 16 0.93 5.77 -5.71
C ILE A 16 0.25 5.47 -7.06
N ILE A 17 0.85 5.94 -8.16
CA ILE A 17 0.36 5.70 -9.52
C ILE A 17 1.10 4.49 -10.10
N LEU A 18 0.36 3.50 -10.57
CA LEU A 18 0.91 2.26 -11.14
C LEU A 18 0.21 1.92 -12.48
N PRO A 19 0.93 1.35 -13.45
CA PRO A 19 0.33 0.93 -14.72
C PRO A 19 -0.52 -0.33 -14.52
N MET A 20 -1.68 -0.39 -15.19
CA MET A 20 -2.45 -1.63 -15.31
C MET A 20 -1.82 -2.56 -16.35
N ASN A 21 -2.21 -3.84 -16.31
CA ASN A 21 -1.79 -4.88 -17.26
C ASN A 21 -0.27 -5.18 -17.31
N ASN A 22 0.47 -4.79 -16.28
CA ASN A 22 1.88 -5.10 -16.12
C ASN A 22 2.14 -5.83 -14.81
N GLN A 23 3.11 -6.75 -14.82
CA GLN A 23 3.61 -7.36 -13.60
C GLN A 23 4.41 -6.32 -12.81
N ILE A 24 3.95 -5.97 -11.62
CA ILE A 24 4.60 -5.00 -10.75
C ILE A 24 5.30 -5.75 -9.63
N ARG A 25 6.59 -5.47 -9.44
CA ARG A 25 7.36 -5.88 -8.25
C ARG A 25 7.49 -4.70 -7.33
N ILE A 26 7.11 -4.86 -6.07
CA ILE A 26 7.37 -3.86 -5.02
C ILE A 26 8.40 -4.40 -4.04
N LEU A 27 9.18 -3.48 -3.48
CA LEU A 27 10.12 -3.73 -2.39
C LEU A 27 9.65 -2.91 -1.20
N VAL A 28 9.50 -3.56 -0.05
CA VAL A 28 8.94 -2.98 1.17
C VAL A 28 9.94 -3.17 2.31
N THR A 29 10.22 -2.09 3.03
CA THR A 29 11.04 -2.07 4.24
C THR A 29 10.57 -0.91 5.12
N ALA A 30 11.02 -0.88 6.38
CA ALA A 30 10.75 0.22 7.29
C ALA A 30 12.06 0.86 7.76
N THR A 31 11.98 2.11 8.21
CA THR A 31 13.12 2.89 8.72
C THR A 31 13.14 3.00 10.24
N ASP A 32 12.03 2.67 10.90
CA ASP A 32 11.81 2.85 12.33
C ASP A 32 11.35 1.55 13.03
N VAL A 33 10.05 1.30 13.12
CA VAL A 33 9.43 0.10 13.71
C VAL A 33 8.85 -0.78 12.62
N ILE A 34 8.16 -1.86 13.01
CA ILE A 34 7.50 -2.73 12.05
C ILE A 34 6.20 -2.09 11.58
N HIS A 35 6.00 -2.05 10.27
CA HIS A 35 4.73 -1.71 9.64
C HIS A 35 4.27 -2.87 8.76
N SER A 36 3.10 -2.78 8.14
CA SER A 36 2.68 -3.75 7.12
C SER A 36 1.94 -3.05 5.99
N TRP A 37 2.49 -3.15 4.78
CA TRP A 37 1.94 -2.55 3.57
C TRP A 37 0.86 -3.48 2.99
N THR A 38 -0.40 -3.04 3.09
CA THR A 38 -1.56 -3.88 2.75
C THR A 38 -2.49 -3.17 1.78
N ILE A 39 -2.89 -3.86 0.72
CA ILE A 39 -3.99 -3.49 -0.19
C ILE A 39 -4.90 -4.72 -0.34
N PRO A 40 -6.00 -4.81 0.43
CA PRO A 40 -6.82 -6.03 0.50
C PRO A 40 -7.43 -6.46 -0.83
N SER A 41 -7.84 -5.49 -1.65
CA SER A 41 -8.44 -5.72 -2.97
C SER A 41 -7.45 -6.26 -4.02
N LEU A 42 -6.15 -6.09 -3.80
CA LEU A 42 -5.09 -6.73 -4.58
C LEU A 42 -4.61 -8.04 -3.95
N GLY A 43 -5.15 -8.41 -2.77
CA GLY A 43 -4.69 -9.58 -2.01
C GLY A 43 -3.25 -9.44 -1.49
N VAL A 44 -2.75 -8.21 -1.34
CA VAL A 44 -1.37 -7.96 -0.91
C VAL A 44 -1.35 -7.54 0.55
N LYS A 45 -0.53 -8.22 1.35
CA LYS A 45 -0.07 -7.83 2.69
C LYS A 45 1.40 -8.19 2.79
N VAL A 46 2.26 -7.21 3.08
CA VAL A 46 3.70 -7.42 3.22
C VAL A 46 4.24 -6.61 4.39
N ASP A 47 4.87 -7.29 5.33
CA ASP A 47 5.48 -6.63 6.48
C ASP A 47 6.70 -5.82 6.05
N ALA A 48 6.82 -4.63 6.63
CA ALA A 48 7.91 -3.71 6.46
C ALA A 48 8.78 -3.77 7.72
N ASN A 49 9.87 -4.55 7.67
CA ASN A 49 10.75 -4.75 8.82
C ASN A 49 12.04 -3.94 8.63
N PRO A 50 12.51 -3.18 9.64
CA PRO A 50 13.78 -2.48 9.57
C PRO A 50 14.93 -3.44 9.27
N GLY A 51 15.80 -3.08 8.32
CA GLY A 51 16.95 -3.91 7.91
C GLY A 51 16.61 -5.10 7.01
N ARG A 52 15.34 -5.30 6.62
CA ARG A 52 14.93 -6.33 5.66
C ARG A 52 14.16 -5.73 4.50
N LEU A 53 14.55 -6.10 3.27
CA LEU A 53 13.86 -5.72 2.04
C LEU A 53 12.97 -6.86 1.58
N ASN A 54 11.68 -6.79 1.90
CA ASN A 54 10.69 -7.78 1.43
C ASN A 54 10.24 -7.44 0.01
N GLN A 55 10.03 -8.47 -0.81
CA GLN A 55 9.50 -8.30 -2.17
C GLN A 55 8.16 -9.00 -2.32
N THR A 56 7.25 -8.41 -3.09
CA THR A 56 6.05 -9.10 -3.60
C THR A 56 5.77 -8.65 -5.02
N ASN A 57 5.06 -9.50 -5.77
CA ASN A 57 4.60 -9.15 -7.10
C ASN A 57 3.07 -9.21 -7.16
N PHE A 58 2.47 -8.29 -7.89
CA PHE A 58 1.04 -8.30 -8.18
C PHE A 58 0.77 -7.76 -9.58
N PHE A 59 -0.45 -7.99 -10.06
CA PHE A 59 -0.91 -7.57 -11.37
C PHE A 59 -2.28 -6.89 -11.23
N ILE A 60 -2.48 -5.77 -11.92
CA ILE A 60 -3.73 -5.00 -11.88
C ILE A 60 -4.47 -5.16 -13.22
N ASN A 61 -5.60 -5.89 -13.22
CA ASN A 61 -6.42 -6.14 -14.42
C ASN A 61 -7.46 -5.06 -14.71
N ARG A 62 -7.72 -4.15 -13.76
CA ARG A 62 -8.79 -3.14 -13.86
C ARG A 62 -8.28 -1.79 -13.39
N PRO A 63 -8.58 -0.69 -14.10
CA PRO A 63 -8.26 0.64 -13.60
C PRO A 63 -9.14 0.98 -12.40
N GLY A 64 -8.60 1.74 -11.45
CA GLY A 64 -9.35 2.15 -10.27
C GLY A 64 -8.46 2.77 -9.19
N ILE A 65 -9.11 3.14 -8.08
CA ILE A 65 -8.44 3.57 -6.86
C ILE A 65 -8.57 2.44 -5.85
N TYR A 66 -7.43 1.96 -5.38
CA TYR A 66 -7.35 0.88 -4.40
C TYR A 66 -6.84 1.46 -3.07
N TYR A 67 -7.57 1.18 -1.99
CA TYR A 67 -7.23 1.67 -0.66
C TYR A 67 -6.60 0.55 0.18
N GLY A 68 -5.78 0.97 1.13
CA GLY A 68 -5.02 0.14 2.03
C GLY A 68 -4.73 0.87 3.33
N GLN A 69 -4.41 0.13 4.38
CA GLN A 69 -4.02 0.67 5.68
C GLN A 69 -2.86 -0.15 6.25
N CYS A 70 -2.06 0.47 7.13
CA CYS A 70 -1.06 -0.27 7.90
C CYS A 70 -1.76 -1.40 8.67
N SER A 71 -1.24 -2.62 8.54
CA SER A 71 -1.83 -3.82 9.17
C SER A 71 -0.94 -4.45 10.25
N GLU A 72 -0.06 -3.64 10.85
CA GLU A 72 0.79 -3.99 11.98
C GLU A 72 0.72 -2.89 13.03
N ILE A 73 0.87 -3.23 14.30
CA ILE A 73 0.89 -2.24 15.38
C ILE A 73 2.21 -1.44 15.30
N CYS A 74 2.10 -0.15 15.01
CA CYS A 74 3.25 0.72 14.76
C CYS A 74 3.40 1.89 15.75
N GLY A 75 2.63 1.89 16.84
CA GLY A 75 2.61 2.96 17.85
C GLY A 75 1.43 3.91 17.72
#